data_AF-A0AAQ0HDD8-F1
#
_entry.id   AF-A0AAQ0HDD8-F1
#
_cell.length_a   1.000
_cell.length_b   1.000
_cell.length_c   1.000
_cell.angle_alpha   90.00
_cell.angle_beta   90.00
_cell.angle_gamma   90.00
#
_symmetry.space_group_name_H-M   'P 1'
#
loop_
_entity.id
_entity.type
_entity.pdbx_description
1 polymer ?
#
loop_
_entity_poly.entity_id
_entity_poly.type
_entity_poly.pdbx_seq_one_letter_code
_entity_poly.pdbx_strand_id
1 'polypeptide(L)'
;MKPLERIHQTAKALDRHIILSEGDDPRVAEAARRLLAEGLARVTLMGGPEIPGARRIDPAGAPDLAELADHWHRMRAARGMTGERALAEMRDPIRQAAMRVRLGQADGTLGGAVATTADTVRAA
;
A
#
# COMPACT_ATOMS: atom_id res chain seq x y z
N MET A 1 -2.65 26.25 -17.83
CA MET A 1 -2.32 25.37 -16.69
C MET A 1 -1.95 24.00 -17.23
N LYS A 2 -0.80 23.45 -16.83
CA LYS A 2 -0.35 22.13 -17.31
C LYS A 2 -1.21 21.03 -16.66
N PRO A 3 -1.46 19.89 -17.33
CA PRO A 3 -2.29 18.82 -16.77
C PRO A 3 -1.87 18.33 -15.38
N LEU A 4 -0.55 18.21 -15.13
CA LEU A 4 -0.01 17.75 -13.85
C LEU A 4 -0.25 18.75 -12.71
N GLU A 5 -0.16 20.04 -12.98
CA GLU A 5 -0.42 21.09 -11.98
C GLU A 5 -1.85 20.99 -11.46
N ARG A 6 -2.81 20.76 -12.36
CA ARG A 6 -4.22 20.56 -12.00
C ARG A 6 -4.43 19.30 -11.15
N ILE A 7 -3.75 18.20 -11.48
CA ILE A 7 -3.81 16.95 -10.72
C ILE A 7 -3.24 17.17 -9.31
N HIS A 8 -2.09 17.84 -9.19
CA HIS A 8 -1.48 18.12 -7.89
C HIS A 8 -2.37 19.00 -7.03
N GLN A 9 -2.96 20.08 -7.59
CA GLN A 9 -3.90 20.92 -6.86
C GLN A 9 -5.10 20.14 -6.33
N THR A 10 -5.64 19.24 -7.15
CA THR A 10 -6.76 18.37 -6.75
C THR A 10 -6.34 17.40 -5.65
N ALA A 11 -5.16 16.78 -5.76
CA ALA A 11 -4.63 15.86 -4.76
C ALA A 11 -4.47 16.53 -3.40
N LYS A 12 -3.87 17.73 -3.36
CA LYS A 12 -3.74 18.52 -2.12
C LYS A 12 -5.09 18.83 -1.47
N ALA A 13 -6.11 19.14 -2.29
CA ALA A 13 -7.44 19.45 -1.78
C ALA A 13 -8.19 18.22 -1.24
N LEU A 14 -7.90 17.03 -1.74
CA LEU A 14 -8.57 15.79 -1.35
C LEU A 14 -7.94 15.08 -0.14
N ASP A 15 -6.68 15.38 0.19
CA ASP A 15 -5.94 14.81 1.33
C ASP A 15 -6.06 13.28 1.49
N ARG A 16 -5.93 12.57 0.35
CA ARG A 16 -6.08 11.12 0.29
C ARG A 16 -4.89 10.40 0.92
N HIS A 17 -5.17 9.24 1.49
CA HIS A 17 -4.17 8.35 2.07
C HIS A 17 -3.75 7.26 1.09
N ILE A 18 -2.48 7.27 0.73
CA ILE A 18 -1.89 6.34 -0.23
C ILE A 18 -0.86 5.44 0.46
N ILE A 19 -0.98 4.13 0.22
CA ILE A 19 0.03 3.15 0.62
C ILE A 19 1.02 2.96 -0.53
N LEU A 20 2.31 3.04 -0.24
CA LEU A 20 3.39 2.70 -1.17
C LEU A 20 3.88 1.31 -0.82
N SER A 21 3.56 0.32 -1.66
CA SER A 21 3.73 -1.10 -1.34
C SER A 21 5.17 -1.62 -1.53
N GLU A 22 6.08 -0.80 -2.02
CA GLU A 22 7.46 -1.20 -2.33
C GLU A 22 8.45 -0.26 -1.65
N GLY A 23 8.27 -0.04 -0.35
CA GLY A 23 9.01 0.95 0.42
C GLY A 23 10.53 0.75 0.48
N ASP A 24 10.99 -0.49 0.29
CA ASP A 24 12.41 -0.82 0.24
C ASP A 24 13.11 -0.33 -1.05
N ASP A 25 12.35 0.01 -2.10
CA ASP A 25 12.91 0.60 -3.31
C ASP A 25 13.27 2.09 -3.05
N PRO A 26 14.52 2.51 -3.31
CA PRO A 26 14.95 3.88 -3.03
C PRO A 26 14.19 4.95 -3.82
N ARG A 27 13.65 4.62 -5.01
CA ARG A 27 12.84 5.55 -5.80
C ARG A 27 11.48 5.77 -5.15
N VAL A 28 10.92 4.74 -4.53
CA VAL A 28 9.64 4.81 -3.80
C VAL A 28 9.82 5.59 -2.51
N ALA A 29 10.91 5.36 -1.77
CA ALA A 29 11.25 6.14 -0.58
C ALA A 29 11.45 7.64 -0.92
N GLU A 30 12.10 7.94 -2.04
CA GLU A 30 12.25 9.32 -2.50
C GLU A 30 10.91 9.95 -2.91
N ALA A 31 10.06 9.20 -3.61
CA ALA A 31 8.70 9.66 -3.94
C ALA A 31 7.88 9.96 -2.67
N ALA A 32 7.98 9.13 -1.63
CA ALA A 32 7.33 9.37 -0.35
C ALA A 32 7.73 10.72 0.28
N ARG A 33 9.03 11.03 0.30
CA ARG A 33 9.53 12.32 0.81
C ARG A 33 8.93 13.49 0.05
N ARG A 34 8.89 13.40 -1.28
CA ARG A 34 8.33 14.44 -2.14
C ARG A 34 6.82 14.60 -1.95
N LEU A 35 6.06 13.51 -1.87
CA LEU A 35 4.62 13.53 -1.62
C LEU A 35 4.29 14.27 -0.32
N LEU A 36 5.06 14.02 0.74
CA LEU A 36 4.90 14.68 2.04
C LEU A 36 5.33 16.14 2.01
N ALA A 37 6.51 16.45 1.44
CA ALA A 37 7.01 17.82 1.35
C ALA A 37 6.09 18.73 0.52
N GLU A 38 5.46 18.19 -0.51
CA GLU A 38 4.53 18.91 -1.37
C GLU A 38 3.07 18.88 -0.84
N GLY A 39 2.78 18.09 0.20
CA GLY A 39 1.44 17.95 0.80
C GLY A 39 0.42 17.27 -0.12
N LEU A 40 0.86 16.33 -0.95
CA LEU A 40 0.04 15.70 -2.00
C LEU A 40 -0.83 14.55 -1.49
N ALA A 41 -0.42 13.88 -0.42
CA ALA A 41 -1.13 12.74 0.17
C ALA A 41 -0.61 12.45 1.57
N ARG A 42 -1.45 11.81 2.40
CA ARG A 42 -0.99 11.08 3.58
C ARG A 42 -0.33 9.79 3.12
N VAL A 43 0.85 9.46 3.62
CA VAL A 43 1.65 8.33 3.10
C VAL A 43 1.80 7.24 4.15
N THR A 44 1.61 5.99 3.73
CA THR A 44 2.10 4.82 4.45
C THR A 44 3.08 4.06 3.58
N LEU A 45 4.25 3.75 4.13
CA LEU A 45 5.30 3.00 3.47
C LEU A 45 5.29 1.55 3.99
N MET A 46 5.20 0.59 3.07
CA MET A 46 5.35 -0.84 3.38
C MET A 46 6.84 -1.20 3.30
N GLY A 47 7.46 -1.44 4.44
CA GLY A 47 8.92 -1.57 4.55
C GLY A 47 9.64 -0.22 4.44
N GLY A 48 10.90 -0.25 4.01
CA GLY A 48 11.71 0.93 3.74
C GLY A 48 12.25 1.66 4.98
N PRO A 49 12.94 2.79 4.76
CA PRO A 49 13.46 3.63 5.83
C PRO A 49 12.35 4.38 6.56
N GLU A 50 12.64 4.83 7.78
CA GLU A 50 11.76 5.78 8.47
C GLU A 50 11.81 7.15 7.77
N ILE A 51 10.63 7.70 7.45
CA ILE A 51 10.47 9.00 6.82
C ILE A 51 9.56 9.84 7.72
N PRO A 52 10.04 10.98 8.25
CA PRO A 52 9.21 11.88 9.06
C PRO A 52 7.92 12.27 8.34
N GLY A 53 6.78 12.07 9.00
CA GLY A 53 5.45 12.34 8.43
C GLY A 53 4.82 11.18 7.65
N ALA A 54 5.57 10.13 7.30
CA ALA A 54 5.00 8.88 6.81
C ALA A 54 4.71 7.93 7.98
N ARG A 55 3.63 7.16 7.86
CA ARG A 55 3.50 5.92 8.66
C ARG A 55 4.36 4.83 8.00
N ARG A 56 5.06 4.04 8.80
CA ARG A 56 5.79 2.85 8.33
C ARG A 56 5.11 1.59 8.86
N ILE A 57 4.97 0.58 8.01
CA ILE A 57 4.47 -0.75 8.38
C ILE A 57 5.48 -1.76 7.88
N ASP A 58 5.97 -2.63 8.77
CA ASP A 58 6.60 -3.89 8.37
C ASP A 58 5.48 -4.89 8.04
N PRO A 59 5.33 -5.33 6.78
CA PRO A 59 4.27 -6.26 6.40
C PRO A 59 4.32 -7.59 7.15
N ALA A 60 5.53 -8.08 7.47
CA ALA A 60 5.72 -9.38 8.12
C ALA A 60 5.42 -9.33 9.62
N GLY A 61 5.67 -8.17 10.25
CA GLY A 61 5.44 -7.89 11.67
C GLY A 61 4.21 -7.01 11.94
N ALA A 62 3.30 -6.84 10.97
CA ALA A 62 2.15 -5.95 11.15
C ALA A 62 1.26 -6.44 12.31
N PRO A 63 0.91 -5.58 13.28
CA PRO A 63 0.12 -6.00 14.45
C PRO A 63 -1.25 -6.59 14.10
N ASP A 64 -1.83 -6.15 12.99
CA ASP A 64 -3.13 -6.58 12.46
C ASP A 64 -3.02 -7.69 11.41
N LEU A 65 -1.84 -8.31 11.23
CA LEU A 65 -1.60 -9.31 10.19
C LEU A 65 -2.58 -10.50 10.25
N ALA A 66 -2.90 -10.97 11.46
CA ALA A 66 -3.85 -12.07 11.65
C ALA A 66 -5.27 -11.69 11.19
N GLU A 67 -5.72 -10.48 11.51
CA GLU A 67 -7.02 -9.97 11.09
C GLU A 67 -7.10 -9.85 9.56
N LEU A 68 -6.05 -9.30 8.93
CA LEU A 68 -5.95 -9.21 7.47
C LEU A 68 -5.99 -10.60 6.82
N ALA A 69 -5.29 -11.58 7.40
CA ALA A 69 -5.29 -12.96 6.94
C ALA A 69 -6.67 -13.61 7.04
N ASP A 70 -7.40 -13.37 8.12
CA ASP A 70 -8.76 -13.87 8.30
C ASP A 70 -9.73 -13.29 7.26
N HIS A 71 -9.63 -11.99 6.97
CA HIS A 71 -10.39 -11.36 5.89
C HIS A 71 -10.07 -12.00 4.54
N TRP A 72 -8.78 -12.22 4.24
CA TRP A 72 -8.35 -12.84 2.99
C TRP A 72 -8.81 -14.28 2.85
N HIS A 73 -8.71 -15.06 3.93
CA HIS A 73 -9.15 -16.44 4.00
C HIS A 73 -10.64 -16.53 3.67
N ARG A 74 -11.48 -15.75 4.36
CA ARG A 74 -12.93 -15.72 4.10
C ARG A 74 -13.24 -15.35 2.64
N MET A 75 -12.56 -14.35 2.09
CA MET A 75 -12.79 -13.90 0.72
C MET A 75 -12.46 -14.96 -0.33
N ARG A 76 -11.47 -15.83 -0.06
CA ARG A 76 -10.97 -16.84 -1.00
C ARG A 76 -11.28 -18.27 -0.57
N ALA A 77 -12.15 -18.47 0.41
CA ALA A 77 -12.52 -19.78 0.94
C ALA A 77 -13.05 -20.71 -0.17
N ALA A 78 -13.91 -20.19 -1.05
CA ALA A 78 -14.43 -20.93 -2.21
C ALA A 78 -13.36 -21.38 -3.23
N ARG A 79 -12.13 -20.84 -3.14
CA ARG A 79 -10.98 -21.19 -3.97
C ARG A 79 -9.97 -22.09 -3.24
N GLY A 80 -10.37 -22.71 -2.13
CA GLY A 80 -9.52 -23.61 -1.35
C GLY A 80 -8.43 -22.89 -0.52
N MET A 81 -8.62 -21.60 -0.21
CA MET A 81 -7.69 -20.86 0.64
C MET A 81 -7.68 -21.44 2.05
N THR A 82 -6.50 -21.72 2.61
CA THR A 82 -6.32 -22.10 4.02
C THR A 82 -5.88 -20.91 4.87
N GLY A 83 -6.07 -20.97 6.19
CA GLY A 83 -5.62 -19.90 7.10
C GLY A 83 -4.10 -19.67 7.04
N GLU A 84 -3.32 -20.75 7.01
CA GLU A 84 -1.85 -20.67 6.89
C GLU A 84 -1.40 -19.98 5.60
N ARG A 85 -2.01 -20.35 4.46
CA ARG A 85 -1.71 -19.73 3.17
C ARG A 85 -2.17 -18.28 3.15
N ALA A 86 -3.31 -17.97 3.77
CA ALA A 86 -3.79 -16.60 3.86
C ALA A 86 -2.83 -15.71 4.66
N LEU A 87 -2.32 -16.22 5.79
CA LEU A 87 -1.31 -15.53 6.59
C LEU A 87 -0.02 -15.30 5.81
N ALA A 88 0.46 -16.32 5.09
CA ALA A 88 1.64 -16.19 4.23
C ALA A 88 1.42 -15.16 3.10
N GLU A 89 0.25 -15.19 2.43
CA GLU A 89 -0.06 -14.24 1.37
C GLU A 89 -0.24 -12.80 1.88
N MET A 90 -0.73 -12.60 3.11
CA MET A 90 -0.86 -11.27 3.72
C MET A 90 0.44 -10.68 4.25
N ARG A 91 1.55 -11.42 4.24
CA ARG A 91 2.89 -10.86 4.44
C ARG A 91 3.46 -10.22 3.18
N ASP A 92 2.89 -10.51 2.00
CA ASP A 92 3.26 -9.84 0.77
C ASP A 92 2.81 -8.37 0.81
N PRO A 93 3.71 -7.40 0.63
CA PRO A 93 3.38 -5.99 0.84
C PRO A 93 2.36 -5.46 -0.16
N ILE A 94 2.32 -5.99 -1.39
CA ILE A 94 1.39 -5.55 -2.44
C ILE A 94 -0.01 -6.04 -2.12
N ARG A 95 -0.16 -7.32 -1.79
CA ARG A 95 -1.45 -7.89 -1.37
C ARG A 95 -1.94 -7.28 -0.06
N GLN A 96 -1.04 -7.08 0.90
CA GLN A 96 -1.39 -6.45 2.16
C GLN A 96 -1.89 -5.02 1.91
N ALA A 97 -1.17 -4.21 1.12
CA ALA A 97 -1.61 -2.86 0.78
C ALA A 97 -2.99 -2.85 0.08
N ALA A 98 -3.23 -3.74 -0.88
CA ALA A 98 -4.53 -3.87 -1.53
C ALA A 98 -5.64 -4.27 -0.55
N MET A 99 -5.37 -5.19 0.39
CA MET A 99 -6.31 -5.55 1.45
C MET A 99 -6.63 -4.36 2.35
N ARG A 100 -5.62 -3.57 2.74
CA ARG A 100 -5.80 -2.37 3.56
C ARG A 100 -6.70 -1.35 2.86
N VAL A 101 -6.53 -1.14 1.56
CA VAL A 101 -7.43 -0.30 0.75
C VAL A 101 -8.84 -0.87 0.74
N ARG A 102 -9.00 -2.17 0.51
CA ARG A 102 -10.31 -2.85 0.54
C ARG A 102 -11.05 -2.69 1.86
N LEU A 103 -10.33 -2.71 2.98
CA LEU A 103 -10.88 -2.53 4.32
C LEU A 103 -11.06 -1.04 4.71
N GLY A 104 -10.83 -0.11 3.79
CA GLY A 104 -10.99 1.33 4.02
C GLY A 104 -9.89 1.94 4.89
N GLN A 105 -8.78 1.25 5.11
CA GLN A 105 -7.64 1.75 5.88
C GLN A 105 -6.74 2.71 5.07
N ALA A 106 -6.94 2.79 3.75
CA ALA A 106 -6.32 3.74 2.84
C ALA A 106 -7.22 3.97 1.61
N ASP A 107 -7.03 5.09 0.92
CA ASP A 107 -7.79 5.45 -0.29
C ASP A 107 -7.22 4.81 -1.56
N GLY A 108 -5.95 4.38 -1.54
CA GLY A 108 -5.31 3.75 -2.67
C GLY A 108 -3.93 3.17 -2.34
N THR A 109 -3.39 2.41 -3.28
CA THR A 109 -2.04 1.85 -3.20
C THR A 109 -1.28 2.03 -4.51
N LEU A 110 0.04 2.19 -4.43
CA LEU A 110 0.94 2.27 -5.58
C LEU A 110 2.06 1.24 -5.43
N GLY A 111 2.26 0.45 -6.49
CA GLY A 111 3.37 -0.47 -6.67
C GLY A 111 3.70 -0.64 -8.15
N GLY A 112 4.62 -1.56 -8.48
CA GLY A 112 5.09 -1.82 -9.84
C GLY A 112 6.44 -1.15 -10.16
N ALA A 113 7.15 -0.60 -9.17
CA ALA A 113 8.52 -0.14 -9.33
C ALA A 113 9.50 -1.33 -9.44
N VAL A 114 9.24 -2.41 -8.71
CA VAL A 114 10.01 -3.66 -8.70
C VAL A 114 9.15 -4.83 -9.16
N ALA A 115 7.92 -4.92 -8.67
CA ALA A 115 6.98 -5.97 -9.02
C ALA A 115 6.46 -5.83 -10.45
N THR A 116 6.10 -6.95 -11.04
CA THR A 116 5.55 -6.94 -12.40
C THR A 116 4.16 -6.31 -12.43
N THR A 117 3.77 -5.81 -13.59
CA THR A 117 2.40 -5.35 -13.83
C THR A 117 1.38 -6.45 -13.56
N ALA A 118 1.69 -7.70 -13.93
CA ALA A 118 0.80 -8.83 -13.70
C ALA A 118 0.60 -9.12 -12.21
N ASP A 119 1.64 -8.99 -11.39
CA ASP A 119 1.54 -9.20 -9.93
C ASP A 119 0.76 -8.07 -9.26
N THR A 120 1.03 -6.83 -9.66
CA THR A 120 0.33 -5.64 -9.13
C THR A 120 -1.16 -5.70 -9.45
N VAL A 121 -1.53 -6.00 -10.70
CA VAL A 121 -2.94 -6.11 -11.12
C VAL A 121 -3.65 -7.29 -10.46
N ARG A 122 -2.96 -8.41 -10.21
CA ARG A 122 -3.55 -9.58 -9.53
C ARG A 122 -3.89 -9.32 -8.06
N ALA A 123 -3.24 -8.34 -7.44
CA ALA A 123 -3.46 -7.97 -6.04
C ALA A 123 -4.65 -7.02 -5.85
N ALA A 124 -4.96 -6.18 -6.84
CA ALA A 124 -6.09 -5.24 -6.85
C ALA A 124 -7.45 -5.94 -6.98
#